data_AF-A0A023GZL4-F1
#
_entry.id   AF-A0A023GZL4-F1
#
_cell.length_a   1.000
_cell.length_b   1.000
_cell.length_c   1.000
_cell.angle_alpha   90.00
_cell.angle_beta   90.00
_cell.angle_gamma   90.00
#
_symmetry.space_group_name_H-M   'P 1'
#
loop_
_entity.id
_entity.type
_entity.pdbx_description
1 polymer ?
#
loop_
_entity_poly.entity_id
_entity_poly.type
_entity_poly.pdbx_seq_one_letter_code
_entity_poly.pdbx_strand_id
1 'polypeptide(L)'
;QPNAMGGREVGGLANMLAAHCDIENHEHRENVKAFWQSPAMPEQGGLKAVDLFSAMDAGQIKFVWIMGTNPVVSMPYREQVESALKKCDMVVVSDIVQSDDTLAFADIALPATGWSEKDGTVTNSERRISRQRGIMSPPGEAKHDWQIMCDVASKMGFSSAFSCSHPSEIFDEHARLTAYKNDGARQLNLAPLAGKSHAQYDAMAPVQWPLITNSDQTLAPVRPFYNKVFSTPTGKANFVAVKFTAPVQLTSNEFPYVLNSGRMRDQWHT
;
A
#
# COMPACT_ATOMS: atom_id res chain seq x y z
N GLN A 1 9.16 -3.93 -7.21
CA GLN A 1 8.71 -3.63 -5.83
C GLN A 1 8.45 -4.92 -5.03
N PRO A 2 9.06 -5.09 -3.84
CA PRO A 2 8.96 -6.32 -3.06
C PRO A 2 7.62 -6.50 -2.31
N ASN A 3 6.90 -5.41 -2.03
CA ASN A 3 5.68 -5.43 -1.20
C ASN A 3 4.48 -4.76 -1.88
N ALA A 4 4.41 -4.78 -3.22
CA ALA A 4 3.28 -4.19 -3.95
C ALA A 4 1.95 -4.89 -3.62
N MET A 5 2.00 -6.19 -3.28
CA MET A 5 0.82 -6.92 -2.84
C MET A 5 0.39 -6.46 -1.43
N GLY A 6 1.32 -6.39 -0.48
CA GLY A 6 1.03 -5.93 0.88
C GLY A 6 0.49 -4.50 0.93
N GLY A 7 1.01 -3.61 0.08
CA GLY A 7 0.45 -2.26 -0.08
C GLY A 7 -1.03 -2.25 -0.44
N ARG A 8 -1.49 -3.17 -1.30
CA ARG A 8 -2.92 -3.30 -1.67
C ARG A 8 -3.74 -3.95 -0.56
N GLU A 9 -3.16 -4.91 0.16
CA GLU A 9 -3.80 -5.58 1.30
C GLU A 9 -4.16 -4.57 2.40
N VAL A 10 -3.31 -3.56 2.63
CA VAL A 10 -3.50 -2.54 3.68
C VAL A 10 -4.19 -1.26 3.21
N GLY A 11 -4.70 -1.21 1.97
CA GLY A 11 -5.47 -0.05 1.47
C GLY A 11 -4.60 1.08 0.88
N GLY A 12 -3.38 0.79 0.43
CA GLY A 12 -2.49 1.74 -0.27
C GLY A 12 -2.92 2.08 -1.70
N LEU A 13 -4.23 2.11 -1.98
CA LEU A 13 -4.82 2.47 -3.26
C LEU A 13 -5.91 3.52 -3.03
N ALA A 14 -5.95 4.55 -3.87
CA ALA A 14 -6.95 5.62 -3.73
C ALA A 14 -8.41 5.14 -3.87
N ASN A 15 -8.63 3.97 -4.50
CA ASN A 15 -9.95 3.42 -4.79
C ASN A 15 -10.30 2.17 -3.97
N MET A 16 -9.59 1.90 -2.87
CA MET A 16 -9.83 0.71 -2.05
C MET A 16 -9.57 1.00 -0.58
N LEU A 17 -10.38 0.44 0.31
CA LEU A 17 -10.10 0.42 1.74
C LEU A 17 -9.15 -0.74 2.08
N ALA A 18 -8.63 -0.74 3.30
CA ALA A 18 -7.83 -1.85 3.81
C ALA A 18 -8.60 -3.19 3.79
N ALA A 19 -7.87 -4.30 3.85
CA ALA A 19 -8.41 -5.66 3.87
C ALA A 19 -9.25 -6.04 2.64
N HIS A 20 -8.89 -5.49 1.48
CA HIS A 20 -9.61 -5.66 0.22
C HIS A 20 -11.10 -5.27 0.30
N CYS A 21 -11.43 -4.28 1.12
CA CYS A 21 -12.75 -3.69 1.16
C CYS A 21 -12.91 -2.65 0.03
N ASP A 22 -13.91 -2.85 -0.81
CA ASP A 22 -14.32 -1.86 -1.83
C ASP A 22 -14.86 -0.58 -1.17
N ILE A 23 -14.29 0.57 -1.51
CA ILE A 23 -14.68 1.87 -0.98
C ILE A 23 -16.08 2.30 -1.44
N GLU A 24 -16.54 1.85 -2.62
CA GLU A 24 -17.85 2.20 -3.16
C GLU A 24 -18.98 1.34 -2.55
N ASN A 25 -18.62 0.29 -1.81
CA ASN A 25 -19.56 -0.56 -1.11
C ASN A 25 -19.87 0.01 0.29
N HIS A 26 -21.11 0.40 0.51
CA HIS A 26 -21.58 0.95 1.79
C HIS A 26 -21.32 0.01 2.99
N GLU A 27 -21.59 -1.29 2.85
CA GLU A 27 -21.37 -2.25 3.94
C GLU A 27 -19.89 -2.35 4.30
N HIS A 28 -19.01 -2.36 3.30
CA HIS A 28 -17.56 -2.33 3.53
C HIS A 28 -17.12 -1.08 4.29
N ARG A 29 -17.60 0.11 3.88
CA ARG A 29 -17.32 1.36 4.60
C ARG A 29 -17.76 1.30 6.06
N GLU A 30 -18.99 0.86 6.31
CA GLU A 30 -19.53 0.73 7.67
C GLU A 30 -18.75 -0.28 8.50
N ASN A 31 -18.29 -1.38 7.91
CA ASN A 31 -17.51 -2.39 8.60
C ASN A 31 -16.12 -1.87 9.01
N VAL A 32 -15.40 -1.22 8.10
CA VAL A 32 -14.09 -0.62 8.40
C VAL A 32 -14.24 0.52 9.42
N LYS A 33 -15.27 1.36 9.26
CA LYS A 33 -15.57 2.48 10.16
C LYS A 33 -15.85 1.98 11.58
N ALA A 34 -16.68 0.94 11.71
CA ALA A 34 -17.00 0.33 12.99
C ALA A 34 -15.78 -0.34 13.63
N PHE A 35 -14.97 -1.05 12.85
CA PHE A 35 -13.77 -1.72 13.35
C PHE A 35 -12.76 -0.74 13.95
N TRP A 36 -12.46 0.36 13.24
CA TRP A 36 -11.54 1.39 13.72
C TRP A 36 -12.18 2.40 14.67
N GLN A 37 -13.49 2.32 14.90
CA GLN A 37 -14.26 3.34 15.63
C GLN A 37 -14.02 4.75 15.05
N SER A 38 -13.88 4.82 13.73
CA SER A 38 -13.51 6.05 13.04
C SER A 38 -14.69 7.04 13.03
N PRO A 39 -14.45 8.33 13.34
CA PRO A 39 -15.51 9.34 13.31
C PRO A 39 -16.08 9.55 11.90
N ALA A 40 -15.27 9.31 10.87
CA ALA A 40 -15.63 9.48 9.47
C ALA A 40 -15.01 8.38 8.58
N MET A 41 -15.58 8.20 7.39
CA MET A 41 -15.05 7.31 6.36
C MET A 41 -15.28 7.98 5.00
N PRO A 42 -14.31 7.97 4.07
CA PRO A 42 -14.54 8.46 2.72
C PRO A 42 -15.65 7.66 2.03
N GLU A 43 -16.53 8.36 1.32
CA GLU A 43 -17.66 7.77 0.59
C GLU A 43 -17.31 7.38 -0.85
N GLN A 44 -16.19 7.89 -1.37
CA GLN A 44 -15.74 7.67 -2.75
C GLN A 44 -14.21 7.53 -2.80
N GLY A 45 -13.72 6.93 -3.87
CA GLY A 45 -12.29 6.88 -4.17
C GLY A 45 -11.63 8.27 -4.26
N GLY A 46 -10.39 8.37 -3.78
CA GLY A 46 -9.53 9.52 -3.95
C GLY A 46 -8.91 9.61 -5.36
N LEU A 47 -8.08 10.64 -5.56
CA LEU A 47 -7.38 10.85 -6.82
C LEU A 47 -6.28 9.81 -7.04
N LYS A 48 -6.17 9.29 -8.26
CA LYS A 48 -5.03 8.49 -8.69
C LYS A 48 -3.82 9.39 -8.92
N ALA A 49 -2.61 8.83 -8.93
CA ALA A 49 -1.38 9.62 -8.93
C ALA A 49 -1.31 10.72 -10.01
N VAL A 50 -1.67 10.44 -11.28
CA VAL A 50 -1.65 11.48 -12.34
C VAL A 50 -2.68 12.58 -12.08
N ASP A 51 -3.89 12.21 -11.65
CA ASP A 51 -4.97 13.15 -11.34
C ASP A 51 -4.64 13.98 -10.08
N LEU A 52 -3.95 13.37 -9.10
CA LEU A 52 -3.46 14.02 -7.88
C LEU A 52 -2.50 15.16 -8.22
N PHE A 53 -1.48 14.92 -9.04
CA PHE A 53 -0.53 15.97 -9.45
C PHE A 53 -1.21 17.04 -10.31
N SER A 54 -2.18 16.67 -11.16
CA SER A 54 -2.97 17.65 -11.91
C SER A 54 -3.83 18.55 -10.99
N ALA A 55 -4.47 17.98 -9.97
CA ALA A 55 -5.26 18.72 -9.00
C ALA A 55 -4.40 19.60 -8.08
N MET A 56 -3.19 19.12 -7.74
CA MET A 56 -2.19 19.89 -7.00
C MET A 56 -1.68 21.08 -7.80
N ASP A 57 -1.36 20.89 -9.09
CA ASP A 57 -0.94 21.99 -9.98
C ASP A 57 -2.04 23.05 -10.16
N ALA A 58 -3.30 22.61 -10.09
CA ALA A 58 -4.49 23.47 -10.10
C ALA A 58 -4.83 24.10 -8.73
N GLY A 59 -4.04 23.85 -7.68
CA GLY A 59 -4.21 24.43 -6.35
C GLY A 59 -5.34 23.81 -5.50
N GLN A 60 -5.89 22.66 -5.90
CA GLN A 60 -6.94 21.95 -5.15
C GLN A 60 -6.35 21.10 -4.01
N ILE A 61 -5.13 20.59 -4.21
CA ILE A 61 -4.38 19.85 -3.18
C ILE A 61 -3.28 20.76 -2.65
N LYS A 62 -3.31 21.01 -1.34
CA LYS A 62 -2.42 21.96 -0.65
C LYS A 62 -1.41 21.30 0.28
N PHE A 63 -1.61 20.01 0.57
CA PHE A 63 -0.72 19.22 1.39
C PHE A 63 -0.52 17.88 0.69
N VAL A 64 0.73 17.47 0.56
CA VAL A 64 1.09 16.14 0.08
C VAL A 64 2.17 15.55 0.98
N TRP A 65 1.99 14.29 1.35
CA TRP A 65 3.01 13.50 2.02
C TRP A 65 3.42 12.33 1.13
N ILE A 66 4.64 12.39 0.61
CA ILE A 66 5.25 11.39 -0.25
C ILE A 66 6.13 10.48 0.60
N MET A 67 5.86 9.18 0.62
CA MET A 67 6.55 8.21 1.47
C MET A 67 7.22 7.13 0.62
N GLY A 68 8.56 7.08 0.64
CA GLY A 68 9.36 6.02 0.01
C GLY A 68 9.14 5.88 -1.49
N THR A 69 9.00 7.00 -2.21
CA THR A 69 8.85 7.03 -3.67
C THR A 69 9.36 8.35 -4.23
N ASN A 70 9.90 8.30 -5.45
CA ASN A 70 10.42 9.47 -6.17
C ASN A 70 9.55 9.77 -7.42
N PRO A 71 8.40 10.45 -7.28
CA PRO A 71 7.48 10.76 -8.38
C PRO A 71 8.10 11.61 -9.49
N VAL A 72 9.07 12.50 -9.19
CA VAL A 72 9.72 13.31 -10.23
C VAL A 72 10.45 12.44 -11.26
N VAL A 73 10.95 11.28 -10.86
CA VAL A 73 11.58 10.30 -11.76
C VAL A 73 10.58 9.27 -12.30
N SER A 74 9.65 8.80 -11.47
CA SER A 74 8.83 7.62 -11.76
C SER A 74 7.49 7.90 -12.41
N MET A 75 6.97 9.13 -12.33
CA MET A 75 5.70 9.52 -12.95
C MET A 75 5.88 10.03 -14.39
N PRO A 76 4.88 9.83 -15.27
CA PRO A 76 4.83 10.56 -16.53
C PRO A 76 4.65 12.06 -16.27
N TYR A 77 4.94 12.88 -17.29
CA TYR A 77 4.76 14.33 -17.25
C TYR A 77 5.61 15.02 -16.16
N ARG A 78 6.92 14.70 -16.10
CA ARG A 78 7.88 15.24 -15.11
C ARG A 78 7.72 16.74 -14.85
N GLU A 79 7.67 17.56 -15.91
CA GLU A 79 7.52 19.02 -15.76
C GLU A 79 6.25 19.44 -15.02
N GLN A 80 5.14 18.72 -15.24
CA GLN A 80 3.89 18.94 -14.52
C GLN A 80 4.02 18.53 -13.05
N VAL A 81 4.68 17.41 -12.77
CA VAL A 81 4.94 16.95 -11.39
C VAL A 81 5.78 17.97 -10.64
N GLU A 82 6.88 18.46 -11.24
CA GLU A 82 7.72 19.50 -10.64
C GLU A 82 6.94 20.81 -10.43
N SER A 83 6.12 21.23 -11.40
CA SER A 83 5.27 22.42 -11.28
C SER A 83 4.28 22.28 -10.12
N ALA A 84 3.63 21.12 -10.01
CA ALA A 84 2.67 20.85 -8.94
C ALA A 84 3.34 20.90 -7.56
N LEU A 85 4.52 20.27 -7.42
CA LEU A 85 5.27 20.26 -6.17
C LEU A 85 5.71 21.67 -5.75
N LYS A 86 6.18 22.51 -6.69
CA LYS A 86 6.55 23.91 -6.42
C LYS A 86 5.37 24.78 -5.97
N LYS A 87 4.15 24.43 -6.38
CA LYS A 87 2.93 25.21 -6.07
C LYS A 87 2.20 24.73 -4.83
N CYS A 88 2.48 23.51 -4.34
CA CYS A 88 1.81 22.96 -3.17
C CYS A 88 2.21 23.74 -1.91
N ASP A 89 1.25 24.01 -1.02
CA ASP A 89 1.52 24.81 0.19
C ASP A 89 2.43 24.06 1.20
N MET A 90 2.45 22.73 1.15
CA MET A 90 3.26 21.89 2.02
C MET A 90 3.56 20.54 1.37
N VAL A 91 4.84 20.28 1.11
CA VAL A 91 5.38 19.01 0.61
C VAL A 91 6.19 18.33 1.70
N VAL A 92 5.68 17.23 2.24
CA VAL A 92 6.42 16.36 3.16
C VAL A 92 6.96 15.16 2.40
N VAL A 93 8.24 14.86 2.56
CA VAL A 93 8.87 13.68 1.96
C VAL A 93 9.53 12.83 3.04
N SER A 94 9.14 11.55 3.13
CA SER A 94 9.81 10.56 3.96
C SER A 94 10.63 9.63 3.08
N ASP A 95 11.95 9.65 3.24
CA ASP A 95 12.85 8.84 2.42
C ASP A 95 14.05 8.32 3.23
N ILE A 96 14.76 7.36 2.65
CA ILE A 96 15.92 6.67 3.22
C ILE A 96 17.24 7.24 2.67
N VAL A 97 17.17 8.11 1.66
CA VAL A 97 18.33 8.78 1.07
C VAL A 97 18.41 10.25 1.48
N GLN A 98 19.63 10.80 1.45
CA GLN A 98 19.85 12.21 1.75
C GLN A 98 19.28 13.15 0.66
N SER A 99 19.23 12.69 -0.59
CA SER A 99 18.81 13.50 -1.72
C SER A 99 18.32 12.65 -2.89
N ASP A 100 17.26 13.10 -3.54
CA ASP A 100 16.77 12.64 -4.84
C ASP A 100 16.01 13.78 -5.53
N ASP A 101 15.52 13.56 -6.75
CA ASP A 101 14.79 14.57 -7.53
C ASP A 101 13.49 15.06 -6.84
N THR A 102 12.82 14.24 -6.03
CA THR A 102 11.59 14.63 -5.32
C THR A 102 11.91 15.37 -4.01
N LEU A 103 12.90 14.90 -3.25
CA LEU A 103 13.37 15.53 -2.01
C LEU A 103 13.80 17.00 -2.22
N ALA A 104 14.25 17.35 -3.43
CA ALA A 104 14.57 18.73 -3.81
C ALA A 104 13.37 19.71 -3.70
N PHE A 105 12.14 19.18 -3.62
CA PHE A 105 10.90 19.94 -3.48
C PHE A 105 10.28 19.84 -2.08
N ALA A 106 10.88 19.13 -1.14
CA ALA A 106 10.32 18.95 0.19
C ALA A 106 10.46 20.21 1.04
N ASP A 107 9.36 20.66 1.65
CA ASP A 107 9.40 21.63 2.76
C ASP A 107 9.85 20.96 4.06
N ILE A 108 9.47 19.69 4.24
CA ILE A 108 9.86 18.85 5.38
C ILE A 108 10.38 17.52 4.85
N ALA A 109 11.65 17.21 5.16
CA ALA A 109 12.24 15.90 4.93
C ALA A 109 12.28 15.11 6.24
N LEU A 110 11.68 13.91 6.23
CA LEU A 110 11.60 13.02 7.39
C LEU A 110 12.47 11.77 7.13
N PRO A 111 13.60 11.58 7.84
CA PRO A 111 14.46 10.43 7.61
C PRO A 111 13.75 9.14 8.02
N ALA A 112 13.60 8.22 7.07
CA ALA A 112 12.99 6.92 7.27
C ALA A 112 14.06 5.80 7.32
N THR A 113 13.76 4.73 8.03
CA THR A 113 14.62 3.53 8.04
C THR A 113 14.61 2.81 6.69
N GLY A 114 15.74 2.25 6.28
CA GLY A 114 15.88 1.38 5.11
C GLY A 114 15.48 -0.07 5.39
N TRP A 115 15.65 -0.93 4.38
CA TRP A 115 15.30 -2.36 4.49
C TRP A 115 16.07 -3.07 5.61
N SER A 116 17.37 -2.76 5.76
CA SER A 116 18.26 -3.39 6.74
C SER A 116 17.88 -3.04 8.18
N GLU A 117 17.19 -1.93 8.41
CA GLU A 117 16.77 -1.47 9.74
C GLU A 117 15.30 -1.80 10.02
N LYS A 118 14.44 -1.79 9.01
CA LYS A 118 12.98 -2.01 9.16
C LYS A 118 12.66 -3.39 9.74
N ASP A 119 11.69 -3.39 10.65
CA ASP A 119 11.06 -4.60 11.18
C ASP A 119 9.57 -4.65 10.82
N GLY A 120 9.10 -5.79 10.32
CA GLY A 120 7.73 -5.94 9.86
C GLY A 120 7.48 -7.20 9.03
N THR A 121 6.56 -7.09 8.07
CA THR A 121 6.25 -8.14 7.09
C THR A 121 6.21 -7.59 5.66
N VAL A 122 6.57 -8.43 4.70
CA VAL A 122 6.38 -8.18 3.27
C VAL A 122 5.55 -9.28 2.63
N THR A 123 4.64 -8.90 1.73
CA THR A 123 3.84 -9.83 0.93
C THR A 123 4.29 -9.78 -0.53
N ASN A 124 4.79 -10.91 -1.03
CA ASN A 124 5.29 -11.03 -2.40
C ASN A 124 4.16 -11.29 -3.42
N SER A 125 4.52 -11.43 -4.71
CA SER A 125 3.58 -11.63 -5.82
C SER A 125 2.75 -12.92 -5.74
N GLU A 126 3.23 -13.94 -5.01
CA GLU A 126 2.46 -15.17 -4.80
C GLU A 126 1.59 -15.11 -3.53
N ARG A 127 1.44 -13.93 -2.90
CA ARG A 127 0.68 -13.72 -1.64
C ARG A 127 1.36 -14.32 -0.40
N ARG A 128 2.67 -14.57 -0.46
CA ARG A 128 3.43 -15.06 0.69
C ARG A 128 3.85 -13.90 1.57
N ILE A 129 3.33 -13.88 2.79
CA ILE A 129 3.72 -13.01 3.88
C ILE A 129 4.98 -13.59 4.51
N SER A 130 6.04 -12.79 4.61
CA SER A 130 7.30 -13.16 5.26
C SER A 130 7.71 -12.09 6.26
N ARG A 131 8.29 -12.49 7.40
CA ARG A 131 8.88 -11.57 8.38
C ARG A 131 10.14 -10.92 7.80
N GLN A 132 10.15 -9.59 7.74
CA GLN A 132 11.34 -8.77 7.51
C GLN A 132 11.88 -8.34 8.87
N ARG A 133 13.10 -8.77 9.22
CA ARG A 133 13.74 -8.46 10.50
C ARG A 133 14.86 -7.46 10.28
N GLY A 134 14.88 -6.41 11.09
CA GLY A 134 16.00 -5.48 11.12
C GLY A 134 17.28 -6.21 11.55
N ILE A 135 18.36 -5.96 10.83
CA ILE A 135 19.72 -6.43 11.14
C ILE A 135 20.64 -5.27 11.58
N MET A 136 20.15 -4.04 11.45
CA MET A 136 20.85 -2.81 11.86
C MET A 136 19.90 -1.91 12.66
N SER A 137 20.48 -1.06 13.52
CA SER A 137 19.72 -0.03 14.21
C SER A 137 19.43 1.16 13.26
N PRO A 138 18.32 1.89 13.46
CA PRO A 138 18.04 3.11 12.69
C PRO A 138 19.22 4.11 12.75
N PRO A 139 19.69 4.64 11.60
CA PRO A 139 20.78 5.59 11.58
C PRO A 139 20.32 6.99 12.04
N GLY A 140 21.08 7.60 12.95
CA GLY A 140 20.82 8.98 13.40
C GLY A 140 19.41 9.16 13.97
N GLU A 141 18.65 10.06 13.35
CA GLU A 141 17.26 10.37 13.74
C GLU A 141 16.21 9.61 12.92
N ALA A 142 16.65 8.68 12.05
CA ALA A 142 15.74 7.92 11.22
C ALA A 142 14.76 7.09 12.07
N LYS A 143 13.51 7.06 11.65
CA LYS A 143 12.44 6.28 12.30
C LYS A 143 11.80 5.32 11.31
N HIS A 144 11.13 4.28 11.81
CA HIS A 144 10.24 3.50 10.97
C HIS A 144 9.06 4.37 10.51
N ASP A 145 8.59 4.18 9.27
CA ASP A 145 7.49 4.99 8.73
C ASP A 145 6.25 4.96 9.64
N TRP A 146 5.95 3.80 10.23
CA TRP A 146 4.83 3.67 11.17
C TRP A 146 5.02 4.49 12.45
N GLN A 147 6.26 4.66 12.94
CA GLN A 147 6.54 5.52 14.10
C GLN A 147 6.34 6.98 13.75
N ILE A 148 6.80 7.40 12.56
CA ILE A 148 6.60 8.76 12.05
C ILE A 148 5.09 9.05 11.95
N MET A 149 4.31 8.12 11.39
CA MET A 149 2.85 8.24 11.31
C MET A 149 2.21 8.34 12.70
N CYS A 150 2.65 7.53 13.66
CA CYS A 150 2.13 7.58 15.04
C CYS A 150 2.46 8.90 15.73
N ASP A 151 3.69 9.42 15.56
CA ASP A 151 4.11 10.71 16.12
C ASP A 151 3.26 11.86 15.57
N VAL A 152 3.05 11.91 14.24
CA VAL A 152 2.20 12.93 13.60
C VAL A 152 0.76 12.81 14.08
N ALA A 153 0.19 11.61 14.06
CA ALA A 153 -1.18 11.37 14.52
C ALA A 153 -1.37 11.74 15.99
N SER A 154 -0.38 11.46 16.85
CA SER A 154 -0.38 11.88 18.25
C SER A 154 -0.46 13.39 18.39
N LYS A 155 0.35 14.15 17.63
CA LYS A 155 0.32 15.61 17.62
C LYS A 155 -0.99 16.19 17.08
N MET A 156 -1.69 15.45 16.22
CA MET A 156 -3.03 15.80 15.73
C MET A 156 -4.16 15.44 16.72
N GLY A 157 -3.85 14.81 17.85
CA GLY A 157 -4.84 14.44 18.87
C GLY A 157 -5.38 13.01 18.77
N PHE A 158 -4.81 12.16 17.89
CA PHE A 158 -5.24 10.77 17.68
C PHE A 158 -4.39 9.75 18.45
N SER A 159 -3.74 10.16 19.55
CA SER A 159 -2.79 9.32 20.30
C SER A 159 -3.37 7.96 20.73
N SER A 160 -4.66 7.89 21.06
CA SER A 160 -5.29 6.62 21.46
C SER A 160 -5.35 5.61 20.31
N ALA A 161 -5.58 6.06 19.07
CA ALA A 161 -5.69 5.20 17.89
C ALA A 161 -4.33 4.83 17.28
N PHE A 162 -3.30 5.64 17.52
CA PHE A 162 -1.96 5.46 16.98
C PHE A 162 -0.92 5.24 18.10
N SER A 163 -1.27 4.41 19.09
CA SER A 163 -0.45 4.11 20.27
C SER A 163 0.43 2.86 20.12
N CYS A 164 0.63 2.39 18.89
CA CYS A 164 1.37 1.16 18.63
C CYS A 164 2.83 1.28 19.09
N SER A 165 3.33 0.27 19.79
CA SER A 165 4.73 0.24 20.27
C SER A 165 5.63 -0.69 19.44
N HIS A 166 5.02 -1.60 18.67
CA HIS A 166 5.72 -2.63 17.92
C HIS A 166 4.94 -3.02 16.64
N PRO A 167 5.59 -3.36 15.51
CA PRO A 167 4.90 -3.72 14.26
C PRO A 167 3.98 -4.95 14.36
N SER A 168 4.15 -5.81 15.37
CA SER A 168 3.24 -6.93 15.63
C SER A 168 1.84 -6.48 16.01
N GLU A 169 1.69 -5.34 16.69
CA GLU A 169 0.39 -4.79 17.08
C GLU A 169 -0.37 -4.30 15.85
N ILE A 170 0.33 -3.63 14.92
CA ILE A 170 -0.21 -3.20 13.63
C ILE A 170 -0.60 -4.41 12.77
N PHE A 171 0.26 -5.43 12.73
CA PHE A 171 -0.03 -6.67 11.99
C PHE A 171 -1.24 -7.40 12.57
N ASP A 172 -1.35 -7.46 13.90
CA ASP A 172 -2.50 -8.06 14.57
C ASP A 172 -3.81 -7.31 14.28
N GLU A 173 -3.79 -5.97 14.32
CA GLU A 173 -4.94 -5.16 13.91
C GLU A 173 -5.33 -5.44 12.45
N HIS A 174 -4.35 -5.45 11.54
CA HIS A 174 -4.59 -5.78 10.13
C HIS A 174 -5.19 -7.19 9.98
N ALA A 175 -4.64 -8.19 10.68
CA ALA A 175 -5.14 -9.56 10.64
C ALA A 175 -6.60 -9.64 11.13
N ARG A 176 -6.92 -8.97 12.25
CA ARG A 176 -8.30 -8.87 12.77
C ARG A 176 -9.24 -8.17 11.78
N LEU A 177 -8.81 -7.09 11.14
CA LEU A 177 -9.61 -6.38 10.14
C LEU A 177 -9.93 -7.27 8.92
N THR A 178 -8.97 -8.07 8.45
CA THR A 178 -9.21 -9.01 7.34
C THR A 178 -10.25 -10.09 7.68
N ALA A 179 -10.40 -10.42 8.97
CA ALA A 179 -11.39 -11.37 9.46
C ALA A 179 -12.77 -10.73 9.70
N TYR A 180 -12.78 -9.45 10.07
CA TYR A 180 -13.98 -8.73 10.49
C TYR A 180 -15.04 -8.70 9.39
N LYS A 181 -16.20 -9.34 9.65
CA LYS A 181 -17.34 -9.47 8.73
C LYS A 181 -16.89 -9.86 7.31
N ASN A 182 -16.01 -10.86 7.25
CA ASN A 182 -15.55 -11.42 5.98
C ASN A 182 -16.48 -12.56 5.55
N ASP A 183 -16.82 -13.50 6.45
CA ASP A 183 -17.74 -14.63 6.21
C ASP A 183 -17.49 -15.40 4.90
N GLY A 184 -16.24 -15.37 4.40
CA GLY A 184 -15.82 -15.98 3.13
C GLY A 184 -16.02 -15.13 1.87
N ALA A 185 -16.55 -13.91 2.00
CA ALA A 185 -16.78 -12.99 0.88
C ALA A 185 -15.47 -12.47 0.25
N ARG A 186 -14.40 -12.32 1.04
CA ARG A 186 -13.09 -11.84 0.60
C ARG A 186 -12.03 -12.92 0.81
N GLN A 187 -11.22 -13.14 -0.24
CA GLN A 187 -10.15 -14.13 -0.23
C GLN A 187 -9.03 -13.81 0.78
N LEU A 188 -8.76 -12.52 0.99
CA LEU A 188 -7.80 -12.09 2.01
C LEU A 188 -8.44 -12.26 3.39
N ASN A 189 -8.00 -13.28 4.10
CA ASN A 189 -8.39 -13.55 5.48
C ASN A 189 -7.17 -14.09 6.24
N LEU A 190 -6.72 -13.30 7.22
CA LEU A 190 -5.58 -13.59 8.07
C LEU A 190 -6.00 -13.88 9.51
N ALA A 191 -7.27 -14.21 9.76
CA ALA A 191 -7.78 -14.58 11.09
C ALA A 191 -6.87 -15.57 11.85
N PRO A 192 -6.29 -16.62 11.22
CA PRO A 192 -5.42 -17.55 11.94
C PRO A 192 -4.06 -16.97 12.38
N LEU A 193 -3.74 -15.75 11.93
CA LEU A 193 -2.53 -15.02 12.29
C LEU A 193 -2.77 -13.93 13.33
N ALA A 194 -4.03 -13.64 13.70
CA ALA A 194 -4.37 -12.71 14.77
C ALA A 194 -4.05 -13.30 16.16
N GLY A 195 -3.90 -12.43 17.15
CA GLY A 195 -3.65 -12.75 18.56
C GLY A 195 -2.25 -13.28 18.85
N LYS A 196 -1.29 -13.14 17.93
CA LYS A 196 0.10 -13.58 18.16
C LYS A 196 0.79 -12.64 19.14
N SER A 197 1.46 -13.22 20.14
CA SER A 197 2.45 -12.51 20.94
C SER A 197 3.63 -12.03 20.09
N HIS A 198 4.42 -11.07 20.60
CA HIS A 198 5.61 -10.58 19.90
C HIS A 198 6.57 -11.73 19.54
N ALA A 199 6.84 -12.65 20.47
CA ALA A 199 7.68 -13.81 20.21
C ALA A 199 7.12 -14.73 19.11
N GLN A 200 5.80 -14.92 19.04
CA GLN A 200 5.17 -15.72 17.97
C GLN A 200 5.19 -15.00 16.62
N TYR A 201 5.03 -13.67 16.61
CA TYR A 201 5.19 -12.84 15.43
C TYR A 201 6.63 -12.89 14.91
N ASP A 202 7.62 -12.80 15.79
CA ASP A 202 9.05 -12.87 15.47
C ASP A 202 9.47 -14.24 14.97
N ALA A 203 8.87 -15.31 15.50
CA ALA A 203 9.09 -16.67 15.04
C ALA A 203 8.26 -17.05 13.80
N MET A 204 7.44 -16.13 13.26
CA MET A 204 6.51 -16.45 12.17
C MET A 204 7.25 -16.92 10.91
N ALA A 205 6.96 -18.16 10.52
CA ALA A 205 7.39 -18.74 9.26
C ALA A 205 6.61 -18.10 8.09
N PRO A 206 7.17 -18.07 6.87
CA PRO A 206 6.46 -17.55 5.71
C PRO A 206 5.16 -18.31 5.41
N VAL A 207 4.06 -17.58 5.26
CA VAL A 207 2.72 -18.15 5.01
C VAL A 207 2.08 -17.51 3.79
N GLN A 208 1.30 -18.28 3.03
CA GLN A 208 0.63 -17.81 1.82
C GLN A 208 -0.88 -17.77 2.07
N TRP A 209 -1.52 -16.63 1.86
CA TRP A 209 -2.97 -16.52 1.97
C TRP A 209 -3.67 -16.84 0.62
N PRO A 210 -4.95 -17.26 0.61
CA PRO A 210 -5.84 -17.53 1.76
C PRO A 210 -5.36 -18.67 2.67
N LEU A 211 -5.65 -18.56 3.97
CA LEU A 211 -5.30 -19.56 4.98
C LEU A 211 -6.55 -20.28 5.48
N ILE A 212 -6.42 -21.57 5.76
CA ILE A 212 -7.38 -22.34 6.55
C ILE A 212 -6.67 -22.94 7.77
N THR A 213 -7.44 -23.13 8.84
CA THR A 213 -7.03 -23.92 10.00
C THR A 213 -7.58 -25.33 9.83
N ASN A 214 -6.69 -26.31 9.77
CA ASN A 214 -7.05 -27.72 9.70
C ASN A 214 -7.62 -28.21 11.05
N SER A 215 -8.22 -29.40 11.07
CA SER A 215 -8.77 -30.01 12.29
C SER A 215 -7.72 -30.24 13.39
N ASP A 216 -6.46 -30.44 13.00
CA ASP A 216 -5.30 -30.58 13.89
C ASP A 216 -4.68 -29.24 14.33
N GLN A 217 -5.36 -28.11 14.06
CA GLN A 217 -4.93 -26.74 14.34
C GLN A 217 -3.71 -26.27 13.52
N THR A 218 -3.27 -27.01 12.51
CA THR A 218 -2.22 -26.55 11.60
C THR A 218 -2.77 -25.56 10.57
N LEU A 219 -1.94 -24.63 10.12
CA LEU A 219 -2.29 -23.70 9.05
C LEU A 219 -1.89 -24.27 7.69
N ALA A 220 -2.82 -24.23 6.73
CA ALA A 220 -2.56 -24.61 5.35
C ALA A 220 -2.95 -23.49 4.38
N PRO A 221 -2.12 -23.21 3.36
CA PRO A 221 -2.49 -22.31 2.29
C PRO A 221 -3.53 -22.97 1.38
N VAL A 222 -4.51 -22.18 0.92
CA VAL A 222 -5.48 -22.62 -0.08
C VAL A 222 -5.18 -21.92 -1.40
N ARG A 223 -5.13 -22.68 -2.50
CA ARG A 223 -5.02 -22.09 -3.83
C ARG A 223 -6.34 -21.36 -4.15
N PRO A 224 -6.33 -20.03 -4.43
CA PRO A 224 -7.53 -19.33 -4.83
C PRO A 224 -8.23 -20.01 -6.00
N PHE A 225 -9.56 -20.07 -5.94
CA PHE A 225 -10.42 -20.57 -7.02
C PHE A 225 -10.20 -22.05 -7.42
N TYR A 226 -9.52 -22.85 -6.60
CA TYR A 226 -9.31 -24.29 -6.88
C TYR A 226 -10.63 -25.07 -7.05
N ASN A 227 -11.68 -24.61 -6.38
CA ASN A 227 -13.04 -25.14 -6.43
C ASN A 227 -13.88 -24.56 -7.59
N LYS A 228 -13.29 -23.74 -8.47
CA LYS A 228 -13.96 -23.05 -9.60
C LYS A 228 -15.07 -22.07 -9.18
N VAL A 229 -15.07 -21.61 -7.93
CA VAL A 229 -15.93 -20.52 -7.45
C VAL A 229 -15.13 -19.23 -7.45
N PHE A 230 -15.50 -18.27 -8.28
CA PHE A 230 -14.80 -17.00 -8.48
C PHE A 230 -15.40 -15.87 -7.63
N SER A 231 -14.63 -14.81 -7.37
CA SER A 231 -15.09 -13.60 -6.66
C SER A 231 -15.99 -12.71 -7.54
N THR A 232 -16.99 -13.29 -8.18
CA THR A 232 -18.05 -12.61 -8.92
C THR A 232 -19.39 -12.88 -8.23
N PRO A 233 -20.41 -12.01 -8.42
CA PRO A 233 -21.73 -12.24 -7.81
C PRO A 233 -22.36 -13.60 -8.16
N THR A 234 -22.00 -14.18 -9.31
CA THR A 234 -22.51 -15.49 -9.77
C THR A 234 -21.63 -16.66 -9.36
N GLY A 235 -20.46 -16.42 -8.78
CA GLY A 235 -19.44 -17.42 -8.52
C GLY A 235 -18.75 -17.98 -9.77
N LYS A 236 -19.05 -17.48 -10.97
CA LYS A 236 -18.49 -17.96 -12.24
C LYS A 236 -17.45 -16.98 -12.81
N ALA A 237 -16.51 -17.50 -13.60
CA ALA A 237 -15.62 -16.66 -14.38
C ALA A 237 -16.39 -15.90 -15.47
N ASN A 238 -16.01 -14.64 -15.69
CA ASN A 238 -16.57 -13.82 -16.76
C ASN A 238 -15.64 -13.87 -17.98
N PHE A 239 -16.17 -14.27 -19.14
CA PHE A 239 -15.46 -14.18 -20.40
C PHE A 239 -15.76 -12.83 -21.06
N VAL A 240 -14.75 -11.98 -21.17
CA VAL A 240 -14.87 -10.64 -21.79
C VAL A 240 -14.17 -10.67 -23.14
N ALA A 241 -14.95 -10.63 -24.22
CA ALA A 241 -14.39 -10.52 -25.56
C ALA A 241 -13.98 -9.07 -25.83
N VAL A 242 -12.71 -8.87 -26.19
CA VAL A 242 -12.17 -7.55 -26.55
C VAL A 242 -11.86 -7.49 -28.05
N LYS A 243 -12.05 -6.32 -28.64
CA LYS A 243 -11.63 -6.03 -30.02
C LYS A 243 -10.34 -5.26 -29.99
N PHE A 244 -9.45 -5.53 -30.95
CA PHE A 244 -8.23 -4.74 -31.12
C PHE A 244 -8.59 -3.27 -31.33
N THR A 245 -7.86 -2.38 -30.65
CA THR A 245 -7.90 -0.93 -30.85
C THR A 245 -6.45 -0.46 -30.93
N ALA A 246 -6.14 0.32 -31.97
CA ALA A 246 -4.78 0.82 -32.15
C ALA A 246 -4.37 1.75 -31.00
N PRO A 247 -3.06 1.85 -30.67
CA PRO A 247 -2.58 2.85 -29.72
C PRO A 247 -2.98 4.26 -30.13
N VAL A 248 -3.23 5.13 -29.14
CA VAL A 248 -3.57 6.54 -29.38
C VAL A 248 -2.42 7.28 -30.05
N GLN A 249 -1.18 7.01 -29.62
CA GLN A 249 0.03 7.57 -30.23
C GLN A 249 0.48 6.68 -31.39
N LEU A 250 0.38 7.22 -32.61
CA LEU A 250 0.84 6.59 -33.84
C LEU A 250 2.09 7.31 -34.35
N THR A 251 2.96 6.56 -35.02
CA THR A 251 4.13 7.15 -35.71
C THR A 251 3.70 8.02 -36.87
N SER A 252 4.47 9.06 -37.15
CA SER A 252 4.29 9.97 -38.29
C SER A 252 5.62 10.20 -39.01
N ASN A 253 5.62 11.00 -40.09
CA ASN A 253 6.87 11.40 -40.73
C ASN A 253 7.76 12.24 -39.81
N GLU A 254 7.16 13.01 -38.88
CA GLU A 254 7.89 13.82 -37.89
C GLU A 254 8.34 12.98 -36.69
N PHE A 255 7.56 11.96 -36.31
CA PHE A 255 7.87 11.03 -35.22
C PHE A 255 7.84 9.57 -35.71
N PRO A 256 8.88 9.11 -36.44
CA PRO A 256 8.85 7.82 -37.15
C PRO A 256 9.14 6.60 -36.25
N TYR A 257 9.54 6.81 -34.99
CA TYR A 257 9.98 5.75 -34.08
C TYR A 257 8.98 5.48 -32.96
N VAL A 258 8.90 4.21 -32.55
CA VAL A 258 8.21 3.81 -31.33
C VAL A 258 9.23 3.77 -30.19
N LEU A 259 8.97 4.51 -29.13
CA LEU A 259 9.76 4.47 -27.90
C LEU A 259 9.15 3.45 -26.93
N ASN A 260 10.00 2.63 -26.32
CA ASN A 260 9.60 1.74 -25.24
C ASN A 260 10.57 1.89 -24.06
N SER A 261 10.05 1.93 -22.84
CA SER A 261 10.85 1.96 -21.61
C SER A 261 10.86 0.59 -20.96
N GLY A 262 11.96 0.24 -20.29
CA GLY A 262 12.18 -1.10 -19.76
C GLY A 262 12.89 -1.11 -18.43
N ARG A 263 13.22 -2.32 -17.97
CA ARG A 263 14.00 -2.57 -16.75
C ARG A 263 15.27 -3.34 -17.10
N MET A 264 16.31 -3.13 -16.31
CA MET A 264 17.56 -3.87 -16.40
C MET A 264 17.75 -4.70 -15.13
N ARG A 265 18.44 -5.84 -15.22
CA ARG A 265 18.63 -6.76 -14.09
C ARG A 265 19.38 -6.09 -12.93
N ASP A 266 20.42 -5.32 -13.26
CA ASP A 266 21.38 -4.79 -12.28
C ASP A 266 21.05 -3.36 -11.82
N GLN A 267 19.95 -2.78 -12.31
CA GLN A 267 19.45 -1.48 -11.86
C GLN A 267 18.02 -1.61 -11.38
N TRP A 268 17.75 -1.10 -10.18
CA TRP A 268 16.41 -1.04 -9.65
C TRP A 268 15.77 0.32 -9.93
N HIS A 269 14.44 0.36 -9.95
CA HIS A 269 13.74 1.64 -9.99
C HIS A 269 13.95 2.36 -8.65
N THR A 270 14.02 3.69 -8.69
CA THR A 270 13.93 4.51 -7.48
C THR A 270 12.54 4.41 -6.84
#